data_AF-A0AAW1WG01-F1
#
_entry.id   AF-A0AAW1WG01-F1
#
_cell.length_a   1.000
_cell.length_b   1.000
_cell.length_c   1.000
_cell.angle_alpha   90.00
_cell.angle_beta   90.00
_cell.angle_gamma   90.00
#
_symmetry.space_group_name_H-M   'P 1'
#
loop_
_entity.id
_entity.type
_entity.pdbx_description
1 polymer ?
#
loop_
_entity_poly.entity_id
_entity_poly.type
_entity_poly.pdbx_seq_one_letter_code
_entity_poly.pdbx_strand_id
1 'polypeptide(L)'
;MATDTMISSSNHNQMMKKMKFPKSAYPKGEKKKKKTTKLVNSSTAASTPPLSPMTLHNAMVKSRFAETIFKNQKQRLEKITSDPVKLEKKLTEMKRKQRDEKERIEAQLRQAQRMADLEAKQKQEDIEKERKLKQAQLQRQRKRERLALEKMEAVALCELQQPYCCTLKELGILTRCDRAWSWGCWGPHHPSPLKQLGLHIKEDDEEYYDQVELEEGEIV
;
A
#
# COMPACT_ATOMS: atom_id res chain seq x y z
N MET A 1 -34.65 -6.70 71.30
CA MET A 1 -35.33 -5.84 70.32
C MET A 1 -34.38 -5.58 69.18
N ALA A 2 -34.67 -6.14 68.00
CA ALA A 2 -34.27 -5.69 66.66
C ALA A 2 -34.66 -6.83 65.70
N THR A 3 -35.68 -6.59 64.90
CA THR A 3 -36.23 -7.51 63.90
C THR A 3 -35.67 -7.10 62.55
N ASP A 4 -34.87 -7.96 61.91
CA ASP A 4 -34.50 -7.77 60.51
C ASP A 4 -35.21 -8.76 59.58
N THR A 5 -36.14 -8.12 58.89
CA THR A 5 -37.01 -8.47 57.79
C THR A 5 -36.30 -9.22 56.66
N MET A 6 -36.80 -10.43 56.35
CA MET A 6 -36.45 -11.15 55.13
C MET A 6 -37.13 -10.50 53.91
N ILE A 7 -36.33 -10.10 52.91
CA ILE A 7 -36.85 -9.65 51.63
C ILE A 7 -37.12 -10.87 50.74
N SER A 8 -38.41 -11.05 50.49
CA SER A 8 -39.04 -12.08 49.68
C SER A 8 -38.72 -11.93 48.20
N SER A 9 -38.23 -13.01 47.60
CA SER A 9 -38.15 -13.25 46.16
C SER A 9 -39.55 -13.41 45.57
N SER A 10 -40.03 -12.43 44.81
CA SER A 10 -41.26 -12.56 44.02
C SER A 10 -41.31 -11.56 42.87
N ASN A 11 -41.84 -12.01 41.72
CA ASN A 11 -42.23 -11.23 40.53
C ASN A 11 -41.21 -10.97 39.41
N HIS A 12 -40.67 -12.03 38.79
CA HIS A 12 -40.24 -11.94 37.38
C HIS A 12 -41.05 -12.82 36.41
N ASN A 13 -41.93 -13.72 36.89
CA ASN A 13 -42.63 -14.69 36.04
C ASN A 13 -44.09 -14.35 35.69
N GLN A 14 -44.55 -13.12 35.90
CA GLN A 14 -45.95 -12.74 35.64
C GLN A 14 -46.21 -11.90 34.36
N MET A 15 -45.19 -11.54 33.59
CA MET A 15 -45.38 -10.71 32.38
C MET A 15 -45.53 -11.48 31.05
N MET A 16 -45.37 -12.81 31.02
CA MET A 16 -45.42 -13.58 29.77
C MET A 16 -46.78 -14.23 29.44
N LYS A 17 -47.85 -14.00 30.21
CA LYS A 17 -49.12 -14.75 30.06
C LYS A 17 -50.24 -14.10 29.25
N LYS A 18 -50.02 -12.98 28.54
CA LYS A 18 -51.08 -12.37 27.71
C LYS A 18 -50.56 -11.78 26.39
N MET A 19 -49.91 -12.59 25.55
CA MET A 19 -49.88 -12.33 24.11
C MET A 19 -50.74 -13.37 23.39
N LYS A 20 -52.00 -13.01 23.14
CA LYS A 20 -52.84 -13.69 22.15
C LYS A 20 -52.29 -13.33 20.77
N PHE A 21 -51.51 -14.23 20.17
CA PHE A 21 -51.12 -14.09 18.77
C PHE A 21 -52.38 -14.16 17.88
N PRO A 22 -52.60 -13.22 16.95
CA PRO A 22 -53.63 -13.37 15.94
C PRO A 22 -53.29 -14.58 15.06
N LYS A 23 -54.24 -15.50 14.89
CA LYS A 23 -54.12 -16.62 13.94
C LYS A 23 -53.95 -16.03 12.54
N SER A 24 -52.73 -16.06 12.01
CA SER A 24 -52.48 -15.66 10.63
C SER A 24 -53.24 -16.59 9.70
N ALA A 25 -54.21 -16.05 8.96
CA ALA A 25 -54.87 -16.74 7.88
C ALA A 25 -53.82 -17.09 6.81
N TYR A 26 -53.51 -18.38 6.67
CA TYR A 26 -52.72 -18.86 5.55
C TYR A 26 -53.53 -18.65 4.26
N PRO A 27 -53.01 -17.97 3.23
CA PRO A 27 -53.65 -17.95 1.93
C PRO A 27 -53.62 -19.37 1.33
N LYS A 28 -54.82 -19.87 1.01
CA LYS A 28 -55.02 -21.14 0.30
C LYS A 28 -54.31 -21.11 -1.05
N GLY A 29 -53.69 -22.23 -1.39
CA GLY A 29 -52.76 -22.36 -2.50
C GLY A 29 -53.30 -21.99 -3.87
N GLU A 30 -52.51 -21.20 -4.59
CA GLU A 30 -52.59 -21.12 -6.04
C GLU A 30 -51.88 -22.33 -6.66
N LYS A 31 -52.67 -23.19 -7.30
CA LYS A 31 -52.15 -24.27 -8.16
C LYS A 31 -51.51 -23.64 -9.41
N LYS A 32 -50.21 -23.33 -9.35
CA LYS A 32 -49.44 -23.02 -10.56
C LYS A 32 -49.22 -24.30 -11.36
N LYS A 33 -49.84 -24.34 -12.55
CA LYS A 33 -49.71 -25.39 -13.57
C LYS A 33 -48.23 -25.67 -13.83
N LYS A 34 -47.81 -26.93 -13.67
CA LYS A 34 -46.49 -27.42 -14.08
C LYS A 34 -46.38 -27.28 -15.60
N LYS A 35 -45.64 -26.28 -16.08
CA LYS A 35 -45.13 -26.26 -17.45
C LYS A 35 -43.84 -27.09 -17.43
N THR A 36 -43.92 -28.31 -17.94
CA THR A 36 -42.79 -29.20 -18.18
C THR A 36 -41.98 -28.64 -19.35
N THR A 37 -41.00 -27.80 -19.07
CA THR A 37 -39.92 -27.52 -20.00
C THR A 37 -38.88 -28.63 -19.87
N LYS A 38 -38.79 -29.46 -20.91
CA LYS A 38 -37.68 -30.39 -21.14
C LYS A 38 -36.37 -29.62 -21.02
N LEU A 39 -35.56 -29.92 -20.00
CA LEU A 39 -34.18 -29.46 -19.97
C LEU A 39 -33.39 -30.36 -20.93
N VAL A 40 -33.17 -29.82 -22.13
CA VAL A 40 -32.18 -30.32 -23.08
C VAL A 40 -30.81 -30.07 -22.47
N ASN A 41 -30.04 -31.15 -22.34
CA ASN A 41 -28.60 -31.10 -22.11
C ASN A 41 -27.95 -30.28 -23.23
N SER A 42 -27.29 -29.19 -22.89
CA SER A 42 -26.20 -28.64 -23.70
C SER A 42 -25.18 -27.99 -22.78
N SER A 43 -24.07 -28.71 -22.63
CA SER A 43 -22.76 -28.18 -22.31
C SER A 43 -22.50 -26.92 -23.13
N THR A 44 -22.50 -25.76 -22.48
CA THR A 44 -21.95 -24.53 -23.05
C THR A 44 -21.20 -23.84 -21.93
N ALA A 45 -19.91 -23.59 -22.16
CA ALA A 45 -19.02 -22.81 -21.30
C ALA A 45 -19.47 -21.34 -21.26
N ALA A 46 -20.66 -21.10 -20.74
CA ALA A 46 -21.19 -19.78 -20.49
C ALA A 46 -20.63 -19.32 -19.15
N SER A 47 -19.82 -18.26 -19.20
CA SER A 47 -19.37 -17.48 -18.05
C SER A 47 -20.55 -17.22 -17.12
N THR A 48 -20.68 -18.03 -16.08
CA THR A 48 -21.70 -17.82 -15.05
C THR A 48 -21.39 -16.49 -14.36
N PRO A 49 -22.39 -15.65 -14.06
CA PRO A 49 -22.16 -14.38 -13.39
C PRO A 49 -21.42 -14.60 -12.06
N PRO A 50 -20.53 -13.67 -11.67
CA PRO A 50 -19.78 -13.78 -10.43
C PRO A 50 -20.76 -13.91 -9.25
N LEU A 51 -20.54 -14.91 -8.39
CA LEU A 51 -21.38 -15.13 -7.22
C LEU A 51 -21.17 -13.99 -6.21
N SER A 52 -22.22 -13.62 -5.49
CA SER A 52 -22.12 -12.75 -4.33
C SER A 52 -21.11 -13.34 -3.31
N PRO A 53 -20.34 -12.51 -2.57
CA PRO A 53 -19.38 -12.99 -1.58
C PRO A 53 -19.97 -14.02 -0.59
N MET A 54 -21.20 -13.78 -0.13
CA MET A 54 -21.91 -14.68 0.78
C MET A 54 -22.23 -16.03 0.11
N THR A 55 -22.61 -15.99 -1.17
CA THR A 55 -22.91 -17.19 -1.95
C THR A 55 -21.65 -18.00 -2.24
N LEU A 56 -20.55 -17.33 -2.60
CA LEU A 56 -19.24 -17.97 -2.80
C LEU A 56 -18.76 -18.62 -1.50
N HIS A 57 -18.85 -17.92 -0.37
CA HIS A 57 -18.49 -18.45 0.95
C HIS A 57 -19.32 -19.70 1.29
N ASN A 58 -20.64 -19.64 1.15
CA ASN A 58 -21.52 -20.79 1.42
C ASN A 58 -21.21 -21.97 0.48
N ALA A 59 -20.87 -21.70 -0.77
CA ALA A 59 -20.45 -22.72 -1.72
C ALA A 59 -19.10 -23.36 -1.32
N MET A 60 -18.13 -22.56 -0.88
CA MET A 60 -16.86 -23.05 -0.33
C MET A 60 -17.07 -23.93 0.90
N VAL A 61 -17.92 -23.52 1.84
CA VAL A 61 -18.26 -24.33 3.02
C VAL A 61 -18.84 -25.67 2.59
N LYS A 62 -19.81 -25.68 1.65
CA LYS A 62 -20.38 -26.92 1.11
C LYS A 62 -19.33 -27.79 0.40
N SER A 63 -18.38 -27.19 -0.31
CA SER A 63 -17.28 -27.89 -0.96
C SER A 63 -16.37 -28.59 0.06
N ARG A 64 -16.02 -27.91 1.17
CA ARG A 64 -15.22 -28.50 2.26
C ARG A 64 -15.90 -29.71 2.91
N PHE A 65 -17.21 -29.65 3.08
CA PHE A 65 -18.00 -30.75 3.66
C PHE A 65 -18.55 -31.73 2.62
N ALA A 66 -18.16 -31.64 1.34
CA ALA A 66 -18.73 -32.43 0.27
C ALA A 66 -18.55 -33.95 0.50
N GLU A 67 -17.40 -34.36 1.03
CA GLU A 67 -17.11 -35.76 1.34
C GLU A 67 -17.98 -36.32 2.48
N THR A 68 -18.13 -35.54 3.55
CA THR A 68 -18.97 -35.93 4.70
C THR A 68 -20.44 -36.00 4.30
N ILE A 69 -20.91 -35.02 3.53
CA ILE A 69 -22.25 -35.02 2.95
C ILE A 69 -22.43 -36.24 2.04
N PHE A 70 -21.44 -36.55 1.19
CA PHE A 70 -21.49 -37.70 0.30
C PHE A 70 -21.55 -39.02 1.07
N LYS A 71 -20.71 -39.21 2.10
CA LYS A 71 -20.70 -40.40 2.95
C LYS A 71 -22.06 -40.60 3.63
N ASN A 72 -22.61 -39.56 4.24
CA ASN A 72 -23.91 -39.61 4.90
C ASN A 72 -25.05 -39.90 3.90
N GLN A 73 -25.00 -39.29 2.71
CA GLN A 73 -25.97 -39.55 1.64
C GLN A 73 -25.87 -40.98 1.11
N LYS A 74 -24.65 -41.51 0.94
CA LYS A 74 -24.42 -42.91 0.53
C LYS A 74 -25.05 -43.87 1.53
N GLN A 75 -24.76 -43.73 2.83
CA GLN A 75 -25.35 -44.57 3.88
C GLN A 75 -26.88 -44.49 3.90
N ARG A 76 -27.44 -43.30 3.66
CA ARG A 76 -28.89 -43.12 3.58
C ARG A 76 -29.48 -43.81 2.35
N LEU A 77 -28.81 -43.75 1.21
CA LEU A 77 -29.26 -44.41 -0.02
C LEU A 77 -29.16 -45.94 0.08
N GLU A 78 -28.13 -46.48 0.72
CA GLU A 78 -27.99 -47.92 0.99
C GLU A 78 -29.16 -48.47 1.81
N LYS A 79 -29.71 -47.68 2.75
CA LYS A 79 -30.88 -48.06 3.56
C LYS A 79 -32.22 -47.99 2.82
N ILE A 80 -32.33 -47.13 1.80
CA ILE A 80 -33.60 -46.86 1.09
C ILE A 80 -33.71 -47.69 -0.19
N THR A 81 -32.58 -47.95 -0.86
CA THR A 81 -32.54 -48.57 -2.18
C THR A 81 -31.99 -49.99 -2.05
N SER A 82 -32.85 -51.00 -2.20
CA SER A 82 -32.45 -52.41 -2.19
C SER A 82 -31.83 -52.88 -3.50
N ASP A 83 -32.06 -52.15 -4.60
CA ASP A 83 -31.55 -52.47 -5.94
C ASP A 83 -30.12 -51.89 -6.13
N PRO A 84 -29.09 -52.75 -6.27
CA PRO A 84 -27.70 -52.30 -6.34
C PRO A 84 -27.41 -51.45 -7.58
N VAL A 85 -28.04 -51.74 -8.72
CA VAL A 85 -27.80 -51.01 -9.98
C VAL A 85 -28.30 -49.57 -9.88
N LYS A 86 -29.47 -49.37 -9.23
CA LYS A 86 -30.02 -48.02 -9.00
C LYS A 86 -29.20 -47.23 -7.98
N LEU A 87 -28.62 -47.90 -6.98
CA LEU A 87 -27.75 -47.27 -5.99
C LEU A 87 -26.47 -46.72 -6.64
N GLU A 88 -25.78 -47.53 -7.44
CA GLU A 88 -24.56 -47.12 -8.14
C GLU A 88 -24.79 -45.96 -9.10
N LYS A 89 -25.88 -46.00 -9.88
CA LYS A 89 -26.25 -44.90 -10.77
C LYS A 89 -26.45 -43.58 -10.00
N LYS A 90 -27.15 -43.60 -8.86
CA LYS A 90 -27.31 -42.40 -8.03
C LYS A 90 -25.99 -41.91 -7.43
N LEU A 91 -25.13 -42.81 -6.97
CA LEU A 91 -23.84 -42.45 -6.39
C LEU A 91 -22.92 -41.79 -7.43
N THR A 92 -22.85 -42.36 -8.64
CA THR A 92 -22.05 -41.81 -9.74
C THR A 92 -22.55 -40.44 -10.19
N GLU A 93 -23.87 -40.25 -10.33
CA GLU A 93 -24.46 -38.95 -10.63
C GLU A 93 -24.16 -37.89 -9.55
N MET A 94 -24.23 -38.27 -8.27
CA MET A 94 -23.88 -37.37 -7.16
C MET A 94 -22.40 -37.00 -7.18
N LYS A 95 -21.49 -37.97 -7.38
CA LYS A 95 -20.05 -37.69 -7.51
C LYS A 95 -19.74 -36.76 -8.66
N ARG A 96 -20.42 -36.93 -9.81
CA ARG A 96 -20.22 -36.05 -10.97
C ARG A 96 -20.62 -34.61 -10.62
N LYS A 97 -21.82 -34.41 -10.08
CA LYS A 97 -22.30 -33.08 -9.66
C LYS A 97 -21.38 -32.40 -8.65
N GLN A 98 -20.79 -33.16 -7.72
CA GLN A 98 -19.83 -32.61 -6.77
C GLN A 98 -18.55 -32.12 -7.44
N ARG A 99 -18.03 -32.84 -8.44
CA ARG A 99 -16.85 -32.39 -9.20
C ARG A 99 -17.16 -31.15 -10.02
N ASP A 100 -18.28 -31.17 -10.74
CA ASP A 100 -18.72 -30.04 -11.58
C ASP A 100 -18.88 -28.75 -10.74
N GLU A 101 -19.52 -28.85 -9.57
CA GLU A 101 -19.71 -27.70 -8.69
C GLU A 101 -18.39 -27.26 -8.02
N LYS A 102 -17.50 -28.20 -7.67
CA LYS A 102 -16.17 -27.87 -7.13
C LYS A 102 -15.36 -27.07 -8.15
N GLU A 103 -15.31 -27.53 -9.40
CA GLU A 103 -14.58 -26.85 -10.47
C GLU A 103 -15.15 -25.44 -10.71
N ARG A 104 -16.47 -25.30 -10.68
CA ARG A 104 -17.13 -23.99 -10.80
C ARG A 104 -16.74 -23.02 -9.67
N ILE A 105 -16.79 -23.48 -8.41
CA ILE A 105 -16.42 -22.65 -7.24
C ILE A 105 -14.94 -22.28 -7.32
N GLU A 106 -14.07 -23.22 -7.71
CA GLU A 106 -12.64 -23.00 -7.81
C GLU A 106 -12.27 -22.03 -8.94
N ALA A 107 -12.95 -22.09 -10.09
CA ALA A 107 -12.77 -21.13 -11.16
C ALA A 107 -13.12 -19.70 -10.72
N GLN A 108 -14.23 -19.53 -9.98
CA GLN A 108 -14.63 -18.23 -9.45
C GLN A 108 -13.68 -17.72 -8.37
N LEU A 109 -13.18 -18.61 -7.51
CA LEU A 109 -12.18 -18.24 -6.51
C LEU A 109 -10.89 -17.76 -7.18
N ARG A 110 -10.42 -18.46 -8.21
CA ARG A 110 -9.25 -18.04 -9.01
C ARG A 110 -9.48 -16.68 -9.67
N GLN A 111 -10.69 -16.42 -10.18
CA GLN A 111 -11.01 -15.10 -10.74
C GLN A 111 -10.99 -14.01 -9.67
N ALA A 112 -11.64 -14.24 -8.52
CA ALA A 112 -11.66 -13.28 -7.40
C ALA A 112 -10.24 -13.00 -6.87
N GLN A 113 -9.40 -14.03 -6.77
CA GLN A 113 -8.01 -13.90 -6.35
C GLN A 113 -7.20 -13.05 -7.33
N ARG A 114 -7.31 -13.29 -8.64
CA ARG A 114 -6.64 -12.45 -9.65
C ARG A 114 -7.04 -10.99 -9.57
N MET A 115 -8.32 -10.71 -9.32
CA MET A 115 -8.79 -9.32 -9.14
C MET A 115 -8.18 -8.70 -7.87
N ALA A 116 -8.16 -9.43 -6.76
CA ALA A 116 -7.55 -8.97 -5.52
C ALA A 116 -6.04 -8.72 -5.66
N ASP A 117 -5.32 -9.59 -6.39
CA ASP A 117 -3.90 -9.44 -6.64
C ASP A 117 -3.60 -8.20 -7.49
N LEU A 118 -4.43 -7.92 -8.50
CA LEU A 118 -4.31 -6.72 -9.33
C LEU A 118 -4.56 -5.44 -8.50
N GLU A 119 -5.60 -5.43 -7.67
CA GLU A 119 -5.86 -4.30 -6.76
C GLU A 119 -4.73 -4.09 -5.75
N ALA A 120 -4.15 -5.18 -5.23
CA ALA A 120 -3.03 -5.10 -4.32
C ALA A 120 -1.79 -4.49 -4.99
N LYS A 121 -1.49 -4.90 -6.23
CA LYS A 121 -0.38 -4.33 -7.02
C LYS A 121 -0.61 -2.85 -7.31
N GLN A 122 -1.81 -2.45 -7.71
CA GLN A 122 -2.13 -1.04 -7.95
C GLN A 122 -1.93 -0.20 -6.68
N LYS A 123 -2.41 -0.66 -5.53
CA LYS A 123 -2.20 0.02 -4.25
C LYS A 123 -0.72 0.16 -3.90
N GLN A 124 0.09 -0.88 -4.15
CA GLN A 124 1.54 -0.81 -3.93
C GLN A 124 2.21 0.22 -4.84
N GLU A 125 1.86 0.24 -6.12
CA GLU A 125 2.38 1.22 -7.07
C GLU A 125 2.01 2.66 -6.67
N ASP A 126 0.79 2.88 -6.20
CA ASP A 126 0.35 4.21 -5.78
C ASP A 126 1.06 4.69 -4.51
N ILE A 127 1.27 3.79 -3.54
CA ILE A 127 2.09 4.08 -2.35
C ILE A 127 3.53 4.43 -2.76
N GLU A 128 4.10 3.72 -3.73
CA GLU A 128 5.46 3.99 -4.20
C GLU A 128 5.57 5.34 -4.92
N LYS A 129 4.59 5.67 -5.77
CA LYS A 129 4.50 6.99 -6.42
C LYS A 129 4.38 8.11 -5.39
N GLU A 130 3.55 7.93 -4.36
CA GLU A 130 3.39 8.91 -3.28
C GLU A 130 4.70 9.11 -2.50
N ARG A 131 5.42 8.02 -2.20
CA ARG A 131 6.74 8.08 -1.55
C ARG A 131 7.76 8.85 -2.40
N LYS A 132 7.82 8.57 -3.71
CA LYS A 132 8.71 9.28 -4.64
C LYS A 132 8.38 10.78 -4.72
N LEU A 133 7.10 11.13 -4.78
CA LEU A 133 6.65 12.53 -4.78
C LEU A 133 7.06 13.25 -3.50
N LYS A 134 6.83 12.64 -2.33
CA LYS A 134 7.24 13.20 -1.03
C LYS A 134 8.76 13.39 -0.96
N GLN A 135 9.54 12.41 -1.42
CA GLN A 135 10.99 12.51 -1.46
C GLN A 135 11.47 13.63 -2.39
N ALA A 136 10.89 13.75 -3.58
CA ALA A 136 11.22 14.83 -4.52
C ALA A 136 10.88 16.22 -3.95
N GLN A 137 9.76 16.35 -3.23
CA GLN A 137 9.40 17.60 -2.55
C GLN A 137 10.43 17.97 -1.47
N LEU A 138 10.82 17.02 -0.62
CA LEU A 138 11.84 17.24 0.41
C LEU A 138 13.19 17.64 -0.21
N GLN A 139 13.61 16.98 -1.30
CA GLN A 139 14.84 17.37 -2.00
C GLN A 139 14.75 18.79 -2.58
N ARG A 140 13.58 19.17 -3.12
CA ARG A 140 13.37 20.53 -3.63
C ARG A 140 13.41 21.58 -2.52
N GLN A 141 12.85 21.27 -1.35
CA GLN A 141 12.93 22.14 -0.16
C GLN A 141 14.38 22.31 0.29
N ARG A 142 15.13 21.22 0.48
CA ARG A 142 16.55 21.27 0.85
C ARG A 142 17.40 22.06 -0.14
N LYS A 143 17.15 21.91 -1.46
CA LYS A 143 17.84 22.71 -2.49
C LYS A 143 17.53 24.20 -2.37
N ARG A 144 16.28 24.57 -2.09
CA ARG A 144 15.89 25.98 -1.87
C ARG A 144 16.55 26.56 -0.63
N GLU A 145 16.60 25.81 0.46
CA GLU A 145 17.26 26.22 1.70
C GLU A 145 18.77 26.43 1.48
N ARG A 146 19.44 25.51 0.79
CA ARG A 146 20.87 25.67 0.41
C ARG A 146 21.12 26.92 -0.40
N LEU A 147 20.31 27.16 -1.44
CA LEU A 147 20.43 28.38 -2.27
C LEU A 147 20.13 29.66 -1.47
N ALA A 148 19.25 29.59 -0.47
CA ALA A 148 18.99 30.73 0.40
C ALA A 148 20.19 31.03 1.31
N LEU A 149 20.81 30.00 1.88
CA LEU A 149 22.03 30.14 2.68
C LEU A 149 23.19 30.70 1.86
N GLU A 150 23.43 30.17 0.66
CA GLU A 150 24.47 30.66 -0.25
C GLU A 150 24.26 32.15 -0.61
N LYS A 151 23.01 32.57 -0.85
CA LYS A 151 22.68 33.97 -1.08
C LYS A 151 22.95 34.84 0.15
N MET A 152 22.60 34.36 1.34
CA MET A 152 22.88 35.09 2.58
C MET A 152 24.38 35.22 2.83
N GLU A 153 25.16 34.17 2.57
CA GLU A 153 26.61 34.19 2.67
C GLU A 153 27.23 35.18 1.66
N ALA A 154 26.77 35.17 0.41
CA ALA A 154 27.22 36.13 -0.59
C ALA A 154 26.90 37.59 -0.21
N VAL A 155 25.74 37.86 0.38
CA VAL A 155 25.38 39.19 0.89
C VAL A 155 26.27 39.57 2.08
N ALA A 156 26.51 38.66 3.03
CA ALA A 156 27.38 38.91 4.17
C ALA A 156 28.83 39.20 3.74
N LEU A 157 29.36 38.49 2.73
CA LEU A 157 30.66 38.78 2.13
C LEU A 157 30.69 40.15 1.44
N CYS A 158 29.63 40.50 0.71
CA CYS A 158 29.50 41.83 0.11
C CYS A 158 29.46 42.95 1.16
N GLU A 159 28.72 42.76 2.26
CA GLU A 159 28.63 43.72 3.36
C GLU A 159 29.95 43.86 4.12
N LEU A 160 30.73 42.78 4.24
CA LEU A 160 32.08 42.84 4.83
C LEU A 160 33.09 43.52 3.90
N GLN A 161 32.98 43.30 2.59
CA GLN A 161 33.89 43.86 1.60
C GLN A 161 33.54 45.31 1.20
N GLN A 162 32.28 45.73 1.34
CA GLN A 162 31.82 47.10 1.08
C GLN A 162 32.56 48.19 1.89
N PRO A 163 32.69 48.10 3.22
CA PRO A 163 33.44 49.09 3.97
C PRO A 163 34.91 49.05 3.56
N TYR A 164 35.47 47.89 3.21
CA TYR A 164 36.85 47.80 2.72
C TYR A 164 37.04 48.50 1.37
N CYS A 165 36.13 48.34 0.41
CA CYS A 165 36.25 49.00 -0.89
C CYS A 165 35.90 50.51 -0.84
N CYS A 166 34.97 50.92 0.04
CA CYS A 166 34.66 52.33 0.27
C CYS A 166 35.78 53.05 1.04
N THR A 167 36.32 52.46 2.11
CA THR A 167 37.43 53.04 2.88
C THR A 167 38.71 53.13 2.05
N LEU A 168 39.03 52.12 1.23
CA LEU A 168 40.16 52.20 0.30
C LEU A 168 39.98 53.30 -0.75
N LYS A 169 38.75 53.56 -1.22
CA LYS A 169 38.47 54.65 -2.14
C LYS A 169 38.71 56.02 -1.48
N GLU A 170 38.27 56.19 -0.24
CA GLU A 170 38.50 57.42 0.54
C GLU A 170 40.00 57.63 0.85
N LEU A 171 40.71 56.56 1.21
CA LEU A 171 42.16 56.61 1.45
C LEU A 171 42.97 56.88 0.16
N GLY A 172 42.55 56.33 -0.99
CA GLY A 172 43.15 56.63 -2.30
C GLY A 172 43.00 58.11 -2.69
N ILE A 173 41.84 58.70 -2.39
CA ILE A 173 41.58 60.14 -2.58
C ILE A 173 42.47 60.99 -1.66
N LEU A 174 42.62 60.60 -0.38
CA LEU A 174 43.42 61.33 0.60
C LEU A 174 44.93 61.22 0.37
N THR A 175 45.41 60.10 -0.15
CA THR A 175 46.85 59.88 -0.41
C THR A 175 47.33 60.43 -1.74
N ARG A 176 46.44 60.97 -2.59
CA ARG A 176 46.75 61.44 -3.96
C ARG A 176 47.52 60.40 -4.79
N CYS A 177 47.46 59.14 -4.37
CA CYS A 177 48.06 58.01 -5.03
C CYS A 177 46.97 57.37 -5.87
N ASP A 178 46.88 57.78 -7.14
CA ASP A 178 46.12 57.06 -8.19
C ASP A 178 46.61 55.59 -8.36
N ARG A 179 47.67 55.22 -7.65
CA ARG A 179 48.27 53.87 -7.58
C ARG A 179 47.71 52.97 -6.47
N ALA A 180 46.82 53.47 -5.60
CA ALA A 180 46.23 52.68 -4.52
C ALA A 180 45.26 51.58 -5.01
N TRP A 181 44.88 51.58 -6.29
CA TRP A 181 44.09 50.50 -6.91
C TRP A 181 44.88 49.25 -7.28
N SER A 182 46.19 49.21 -7.07
CA SER A 182 47.04 48.13 -7.60
C SER A 182 47.18 46.91 -6.70
N TRP A 183 46.67 46.89 -5.47
CA TRP A 183 46.91 45.75 -4.57
C TRP A 183 45.96 44.56 -4.78
N GLY A 184 44.91 44.72 -5.59
CA GLY A 184 43.96 43.65 -5.95
C GLY A 184 43.72 43.44 -7.46
N CYS A 185 44.27 44.30 -8.32
CA CYS A 185 44.11 44.23 -9.78
C CYS A 185 45.42 43.84 -10.48
N TRP A 186 46.15 42.86 -9.94
CA TRP A 186 47.18 42.17 -10.72
C TRP A 186 46.48 41.23 -11.70
N GLY A 187 45.89 41.81 -12.74
CA GLY A 187 45.53 41.03 -13.92
C GLY A 187 46.78 40.34 -14.49
N PRO A 188 46.62 39.25 -15.26
CA PRO A 188 47.71 38.38 -15.72
C PRO A 188 48.79 39.05 -16.60
N HIS A 189 48.73 40.38 -16.79
CA HIS A 189 49.63 41.17 -17.63
C HIS A 189 50.58 42.10 -16.85
N HIS A 190 50.51 42.13 -15.51
CA HIS A 190 51.44 42.94 -14.72
C HIS A 190 52.55 42.08 -14.11
N PRO A 191 53.84 42.37 -14.39
CA PRO A 191 54.93 41.64 -13.75
C PRO A 191 54.88 41.90 -12.25
N SER A 192 54.95 40.82 -11.46
CA SER A 192 54.90 40.91 -10.00
C SER A 192 55.93 41.90 -9.46
N PRO A 193 55.67 42.57 -8.33
CA PRO A 193 56.60 43.53 -7.74
C PRO A 193 58.02 42.97 -7.57
N LEU A 194 58.11 41.68 -7.22
CA LEU A 194 59.37 40.96 -7.08
C LEU A 194 60.13 40.93 -8.40
N LYS A 195 59.45 40.62 -9.51
CA LYS A 195 60.05 40.57 -10.86
C LYS A 195 60.53 41.95 -11.32
N GLN A 196 59.85 43.03 -10.95
CA GLN A 196 60.30 44.41 -11.24
C GLN A 196 61.58 44.79 -10.49
N LEU A 197 61.77 44.20 -9.30
CA LEU A 197 62.98 44.35 -8.49
C LEU A 197 64.09 43.36 -8.87
N GLY A 198 63.90 42.55 -9.92
CA GLY A 198 64.84 41.49 -10.33
C GLY A 198 64.87 40.29 -9.38
N LEU A 199 63.92 40.22 -8.44
CA LEU A 199 63.80 39.14 -7.47
C LEU A 199 62.88 38.06 -8.04
N HIS A 200 63.39 36.84 -8.15
CA HIS A 200 62.60 35.66 -8.46
C HIS A 200 62.59 34.76 -7.22
N ILE A 201 61.41 34.26 -6.88
CA ILE A 201 61.29 33.17 -5.91
C ILE A 201 61.84 31.95 -6.64
N LYS A 202 62.84 31.28 -6.06
CA LYS A 202 63.25 29.96 -6.54
C LYS A 202 62.10 29.02 -6.18
N GLU A 203 61.51 28.38 -7.18
CA GLU A 203 60.57 27.29 -6.95
C GLU A 203 61.40 26.16 -6.32
N ASP A 204 61.23 25.98 -5.01
CA ASP A 204 61.75 24.78 -4.34
C ASP A 204 60.84 23.63 -4.78
N ASP A 205 61.37 22.75 -5.61
CA ASP A 205 60.72 21.53 -6.08
C ASP A 205 60.47 20.58 -4.87
N GLU A 206 59.36 20.76 -4.16
CA GLU A 206 58.85 19.76 -3.21
C GLU A 206 57.78 18.88 -3.88
N GLU A 207 58.30 17.84 -4.52
CA GLU A 207 57.68 16.54 -4.77
C GLU A 207 57.21 15.91 -3.42
N TYR A 208 56.15 15.07 -3.45
CA TYR A 208 55.64 14.18 -2.37
C TYR A 208 54.70 14.82 -1.30
N TYR A 209 53.45 14.40 -1.02
CA TYR A 209 52.80 13.07 -1.03
C TYR A 209 51.27 13.10 -1.32
N ASP A 210 50.85 12.17 -2.18
CA ASP A 210 49.77 11.18 -2.12
C ASP A 210 48.51 11.30 -1.24
N GLN A 211 47.38 11.09 -1.95
CA GLN A 211 46.28 10.17 -1.66
C GLN A 211 45.89 9.91 -0.19
N VAL A 212 44.68 10.35 0.17
CA VAL A 212 43.87 9.65 1.17
C VAL A 212 42.53 9.27 0.54
N GLU A 213 42.49 8.06 -0.02
CA GLU A 213 41.24 7.34 -0.32
C GLU A 213 40.53 7.07 1.01
N LEU A 214 39.36 7.67 1.20
CA LEU A 214 38.46 7.32 2.29
C LEU A 214 37.56 6.17 1.83
N GLU A 215 38.04 4.98 2.17
CA GLU A 215 37.43 3.66 2.05
C GLU A 215 36.01 3.62 2.65
N GLU A 216 35.12 2.96 1.92
CA GLU A 216 33.70 2.80 2.22
C GLU A 216 33.46 1.98 3.50
N GLY A 217 32.65 2.51 4.41
CA GLY A 217 32.19 1.78 5.60
C GLY A 217 31.04 0.83 5.28
N GLU A 218 31.33 -0.47 5.32
CA GLU A 218 30.39 -1.59 5.39
C GLU A 218 29.62 -1.54 6.73
N ILE A 219 28.28 -1.60 6.68
CA ILE A 219 27.43 -1.76 7.86
C ILE A 219 26.90 -3.19 7.86
N VAL A 220 27.37 -3.99 8.81
CA VAL A 220 26.86 -5.32 9.18
C VAL A 220 25.64 -5.19 10.08
#